data_AF-G8LZL1-F1
#
_entry.id   AF-G8LZL1-F1
#
_cell.length_a   1.000
_cell.length_b   1.000
_cell.length_c   1.000
_cell.angle_alpha   90.00
_cell.angle_beta   90.00
_cell.angle_gamma   90.00
#
_symmetry.space_group_name_H-M   'P 1'
#
loop_
_entity.id
_entity.type
_entity.pdbx_description
1 polymer ?
#
loop_
_entity_poly.entity_id
_entity_poly.type
_entity_poly.pdbx_seq_one_letter_code
_entity_poly.pdbx_strand_id
1 'polypeptide(L)'
;MAINPEKLNDLASKYENYIKKNPNESRAYYYLGKIKMNLGKYKEAQECFEKSISLNPNFTWAKVELIVANVFRKRFVQAVNLYTQYRMDISVKNIFNRKLVRGVTEFYSRDDFFSQRSKELFSPLFHKMTIQPLLSKYGEDPGNVVLILILAMYYMAINEKSLDIMNILKICVYMDSVDDNMRWSLLKAIADCGEKLYLDLDIASKFTSIPEPDCTDEYVKTIFGAVVLGRNKYKVKNIYNSMRKQGKKLTLRMMWKYVDWAWNVELYDLSVYECCSELLLAGWADILVLEMMEKLVENNITTVTDEELKILNLFGYLNKKNSQDFI
;
A
#
# COMPACT_ATOMS: atom_id res chain seq x y z
N MET A 1 -9.71 4.33 -0.38
CA MET A 1 -11.15 4.66 -0.51
C MET A 1 -11.76 3.64 -1.44
N ALA A 2 -12.68 2.81 -0.97
CA ALA A 2 -13.46 1.96 -1.86
C ALA A 2 -14.30 2.88 -2.75
N ILE A 3 -14.13 2.76 -4.08
CA ILE A 3 -14.93 3.53 -5.03
C ILE A 3 -16.38 3.02 -4.90
N ASN A 4 -17.35 3.93 -4.77
CA ASN A 4 -18.77 3.55 -4.67
C ASN A 4 -19.13 2.61 -5.85
N PRO A 5 -19.63 1.38 -5.58
CA PRO A 5 -19.96 0.42 -6.62
C PRO A 5 -20.96 0.96 -7.65
N GLU A 6 -21.87 1.85 -7.25
CA GLU A 6 -22.80 2.54 -8.15
C GLU A 6 -22.06 3.41 -9.18
N LYS A 7 -21.06 4.18 -8.73
CA LYS A 7 -20.21 4.99 -9.61
C LYS A 7 -19.37 4.12 -10.54
N LEU A 8 -18.92 2.95 -10.07
CA LEU A 8 -18.19 1.98 -10.90
C LEU A 8 -19.09 1.36 -11.97
N ASN A 9 -20.35 1.05 -11.64
CA ASN A 9 -21.32 0.51 -12.60
C ASN A 9 -21.69 1.54 -13.68
N ASP A 10 -21.93 2.80 -13.32
CA ASP A 10 -22.13 3.88 -14.30
C ASP A 10 -20.92 4.05 -15.22
N LEU A 11 -19.71 4.05 -14.64
CA LEU A 11 -18.48 4.13 -15.42
C LEU A 11 -18.30 2.93 -16.36
N ALA A 12 -18.62 1.72 -15.92
CA ALA A 12 -18.60 0.53 -16.77
C ALA A 12 -19.53 0.69 -17.98
N SER A 13 -20.77 1.11 -17.76
CA SER A 13 -21.75 1.37 -18.83
C SER A 13 -21.26 2.41 -19.85
N LYS A 14 -20.58 3.47 -19.38
CA LYS A 14 -19.97 4.47 -20.26
C LYS A 14 -18.87 3.88 -21.13
N TYR A 15 -17.99 3.05 -20.57
CA TYR A 15 -16.96 2.34 -21.34
C TYR A 15 -17.54 1.33 -22.31
N GLU A 16 -18.57 0.58 -21.93
CA GLU A 16 -19.27 -0.36 -22.81
C GLU A 16 -19.88 0.37 -24.02
N ASN A 17 -20.54 1.51 -23.81
CA ASN A 17 -21.06 2.34 -24.90
C ASN A 17 -19.95 2.97 -25.76
N TYR A 18 -18.83 3.36 -25.16
CA TYR A 18 -17.67 3.86 -25.90
C TYR A 18 -17.06 2.78 -26.79
N ILE A 19 -16.93 1.54 -26.29
CA ILE A 19 -16.43 0.37 -27.04
C ILE A 19 -17.35 0.03 -28.21
N LYS A 20 -18.68 0.13 -28.05
CA LYS A 20 -19.62 -0.06 -29.17
C LYS A 20 -19.34 0.90 -30.34
N LYS A 21 -18.91 2.13 -30.03
CA LYS A 21 -18.53 3.13 -31.05
C LYS A 21 -17.09 2.96 -31.54
N ASN A 22 -16.20 2.44 -30.70
CA ASN A 22 -14.77 2.30 -30.95
C ASN A 22 -14.27 0.88 -30.63
N PRO A 23 -14.67 -0.14 -31.41
CA PRO A 23 -14.43 -1.55 -31.07
C PRO A 23 -12.96 -1.98 -31.16
N ASN A 24 -12.09 -1.15 -31.74
CA ASN A 24 -10.66 -1.44 -31.92
C ASN A 24 -9.76 -0.69 -30.92
N GLU A 25 -10.33 0.08 -29.98
CA GLU A 25 -9.55 0.83 -29.00
C GLU A 25 -9.11 -0.07 -27.84
N SER A 26 -7.86 -0.56 -27.88
CA SER A 26 -7.33 -1.50 -26.90
C SER A 26 -7.37 -0.97 -25.46
N ARG A 27 -7.17 0.34 -25.25
CA ARG A 27 -7.17 0.93 -23.90
C ARG A 27 -8.56 0.95 -23.28
N ALA A 28 -9.61 1.07 -24.10
CA ALA A 28 -10.98 1.06 -23.60
C ALA A 28 -11.33 -0.29 -22.95
N TYR A 29 -10.94 -1.40 -23.58
CA TYR A 29 -11.10 -2.74 -23.00
C TYR A 29 -10.28 -2.91 -21.71
N TYR A 30 -9.05 -2.41 -21.67
CA TYR A 30 -8.24 -2.43 -20.44
C TYR A 30 -8.91 -1.66 -19.28
N TYR A 31 -9.40 -0.45 -19.54
CA TYR A 31 -10.07 0.33 -18.50
C TYR A 31 -11.38 -0.32 -18.05
N LEU A 32 -12.17 -0.88 -18.97
CA LEU A 32 -13.35 -1.67 -18.62
C LEU A 32 -12.97 -2.87 -17.75
N GLY A 33 -11.92 -3.61 -18.12
CA GLY A 33 -11.41 -4.74 -17.34
C GLY A 33 -11.03 -4.35 -15.91
N LYS A 34 -10.34 -3.21 -15.73
CA LYS A 34 -10.02 -2.68 -14.39
C LYS A 34 -11.26 -2.31 -13.56
N ILE A 35 -12.27 -1.75 -14.21
CA ILE A 35 -13.55 -1.46 -13.52
C ILE A 35 -14.21 -2.76 -13.08
N LYS A 36 -14.24 -3.78 -13.95
CA LYS A 36 -14.77 -5.11 -13.64
C LYS A 36 -13.98 -5.80 -12.52
N MET A 37 -12.64 -5.65 -12.47
CA MET A 37 -11.82 -6.11 -11.33
C MET A 37 -12.28 -5.49 -10.01
N ASN A 38 -12.48 -4.16 -9.99
CA ASN A 38 -12.93 -3.46 -8.78
C ASN A 38 -14.38 -3.82 -8.38
N LEU A 39 -15.20 -4.25 -9.33
CA LEU A 39 -16.55 -4.77 -9.10
C LEU A 39 -16.57 -6.25 -8.69
N GLY A 40 -15.43 -6.93 -8.57
CA GLY A 40 -15.35 -8.37 -8.28
C GLY A 40 -15.71 -9.28 -9.46
N LYS A 41 -15.94 -8.70 -10.65
CA LYS A 41 -16.31 -9.41 -11.89
C LYS A 41 -15.08 -9.94 -12.62
N TYR A 42 -14.31 -10.80 -11.95
CA TYR A 42 -12.97 -11.20 -12.42
C TYR A 42 -12.96 -11.95 -13.76
N LYS A 43 -14.01 -12.71 -14.06
CA LYS A 43 -14.15 -13.40 -15.35
C LYS A 43 -14.32 -12.41 -16.51
N GLU A 44 -15.26 -11.46 -16.38
CA GLU A 44 -15.47 -10.39 -17.37
C GLU A 44 -14.22 -9.52 -17.51
N ALA A 45 -13.51 -9.27 -16.40
CA ALA A 45 -12.25 -8.52 -16.42
C ALA A 45 -11.17 -9.22 -17.25
N GLN A 46 -11.02 -10.54 -17.07
CA GLN A 46 -10.10 -11.34 -17.87
C GLN A 46 -10.41 -11.24 -19.37
N GLU A 47 -11.68 -11.42 -19.76
CA GLU A 47 -12.11 -11.34 -21.16
C GLU A 47 -11.78 -9.96 -21.76
N CYS A 48 -11.96 -8.89 -20.98
CA CYS A 48 -11.58 -7.54 -21.39
C CYS A 48 -10.06 -7.39 -21.58
N PHE A 49 -9.24 -7.93 -20.68
CA PHE A 49 -7.78 -7.86 -20.81
C PHE A 49 -7.26 -8.69 -21.99
N GLU A 50 -7.82 -9.88 -22.22
CA GLU A 50 -7.51 -10.71 -23.39
C GLU A 50 -7.86 -9.98 -24.69
N LYS A 51 -9.04 -9.32 -24.74
CA LYS A 51 -9.42 -8.51 -25.90
C LYS A 51 -8.47 -7.33 -26.09
N SER A 52 -8.07 -6.65 -25.03
CA SER A 52 -7.09 -5.55 -25.06
C SER A 52 -5.74 -6.00 -25.64
N ILE A 53 -5.23 -7.17 -25.21
CA ILE A 53 -3.98 -7.76 -25.71
C ILE A 53 -4.13 -8.19 -27.18
N SER A 54 -5.30 -8.73 -27.58
CA SER A 54 -5.53 -9.11 -28.99
C SER A 54 -5.52 -7.92 -29.94
N LEU A 55 -6.00 -6.76 -29.49
CA LEU A 55 -6.02 -5.52 -30.27
C LEU A 55 -4.65 -4.82 -30.26
N ASN A 56 -3.92 -4.92 -29.15
CA ASN A 56 -2.56 -4.38 -29.03
C ASN A 56 -1.67 -5.34 -28.22
N PRO A 57 -0.93 -6.24 -28.91
CA PRO A 57 -0.04 -7.19 -28.25
C PRO A 57 1.08 -6.55 -27.43
N ASN A 58 1.43 -5.28 -27.67
CA ASN A 58 2.49 -4.59 -26.95
C ASN A 58 2.00 -3.89 -25.66
N PHE A 59 0.72 -4.06 -25.30
CA PHE A 59 0.15 -3.36 -24.16
C PHE A 59 0.40 -4.10 -22.83
N THR A 60 1.60 -3.94 -22.27
CA THR A 60 2.06 -4.63 -21.05
C THR A 60 1.15 -4.43 -19.84
N TRP A 61 0.48 -3.28 -19.72
CA TRP A 61 -0.49 -3.05 -18.64
C TRP A 61 -1.63 -4.08 -18.65
N ALA A 62 -2.16 -4.43 -19.82
CA ALA A 62 -3.20 -5.46 -19.93
C ALA A 62 -2.66 -6.86 -19.61
N LYS A 63 -1.41 -7.16 -19.98
CA LYS A 63 -0.74 -8.43 -19.62
C LYS A 63 -0.59 -8.59 -18.10
N VAL A 64 -0.16 -7.52 -17.41
CA VAL A 64 -0.05 -7.49 -15.95
C VAL A 64 -1.42 -7.72 -15.30
N GLU A 65 -2.44 -6.95 -15.70
CA GLU A 65 -3.77 -7.09 -15.09
C GLU A 65 -4.45 -8.43 -15.46
N LEU A 66 -4.12 -9.05 -16.59
CA LEU A 66 -4.56 -10.40 -16.93
C LEU A 66 -4.02 -11.45 -15.95
N ILE A 67 -2.74 -11.36 -15.58
CA ILE A 67 -2.13 -12.25 -14.59
C ILE A 67 -2.83 -12.07 -13.24
N VAL A 68 -3.01 -10.81 -12.81
CA VAL A 68 -3.70 -10.48 -11.55
C VAL A 68 -5.14 -11.00 -11.56
N ALA A 69 -5.89 -10.81 -12.66
CA ALA A 69 -7.24 -11.34 -12.80
C ALA A 69 -7.28 -12.87 -12.63
N ASN A 70 -6.30 -13.60 -13.16
CA ASN A 70 -6.23 -15.05 -12.97
C ASN A 70 -5.95 -15.45 -11.51
N VAL A 71 -5.16 -14.66 -10.76
CA VAL A 71 -4.98 -14.86 -9.31
C VAL A 71 -6.31 -14.67 -8.57
N PHE A 72 -7.04 -13.58 -8.84
CA PHE A 72 -8.36 -13.34 -8.24
C PHE A 72 -9.43 -14.36 -8.65
N ARG A 73 -9.26 -15.01 -9.80
CA ARG A 73 -10.07 -16.17 -10.22
C ARG A 73 -9.61 -17.50 -9.60
N LYS A 74 -8.61 -17.49 -8.71
CA LYS A 74 -7.98 -18.68 -8.11
C LYS A 74 -7.36 -19.64 -9.13
N ARG A 75 -7.08 -19.15 -10.35
CA ARG A 75 -6.41 -19.90 -11.43
C ARG A 75 -4.90 -19.71 -11.32
N PHE A 76 -4.33 -20.16 -10.21
CA PHE A 76 -2.94 -19.89 -9.85
C PHE A 76 -1.93 -20.45 -10.86
N VAL A 77 -2.13 -21.69 -11.33
CA VAL A 77 -1.27 -22.30 -12.36
C VAL A 77 -1.29 -21.49 -13.66
N GLN A 78 -2.48 -21.02 -14.07
CA GLN A 78 -2.62 -20.18 -15.26
C GLN A 78 -1.91 -18.83 -15.07
N ALA A 79 -2.03 -18.20 -13.89
CA ALA A 79 -1.35 -16.94 -13.59
C ALA A 79 0.19 -17.07 -13.67
N VAL A 80 0.75 -18.15 -13.12
CA VAL A 80 2.19 -18.44 -13.17
C VAL A 80 2.69 -18.67 -14.60
N ASN A 81 1.90 -19.39 -15.41
CA ASN A 81 2.22 -19.62 -16.82
C ASN A 81 2.15 -18.32 -17.64
N LEU A 82 1.14 -17.48 -17.41
CA LEU A 82 1.02 -16.18 -18.07
C LEU A 82 2.17 -15.24 -17.71
N TYR A 83 2.62 -15.23 -16.44
CA TYR A 83 3.81 -14.48 -16.07
C TYR A 83 5.04 -14.99 -16.80
N THR A 84 5.23 -16.31 -16.86
CA THR A 84 6.35 -16.93 -17.59
C THR A 84 6.35 -16.50 -19.06
N GLN A 85 5.17 -16.50 -19.69
CA GLN A 85 4.99 -16.08 -21.08
C GLN A 85 5.32 -14.59 -21.30
N TYR A 86 4.85 -13.70 -20.41
CA TYR A 86 4.99 -12.25 -20.57
C TYR A 86 6.15 -11.63 -19.79
N ARG A 87 7.02 -12.46 -19.20
CA ARG A 87 8.10 -12.02 -18.30
C ARG A 87 9.00 -10.97 -18.94
N MET A 88 9.35 -11.16 -20.21
CA MET A 88 10.20 -10.21 -20.95
C MET A 88 9.55 -8.84 -21.04
N ASP A 89 8.27 -8.76 -21.43
CA ASP A 89 7.53 -7.50 -21.55
C ASP A 89 7.42 -6.76 -20.22
N ILE A 90 7.20 -7.50 -19.13
CA ILE A 90 7.04 -6.95 -17.78
C ILE A 90 8.39 -6.45 -17.26
N SER A 91 9.47 -7.18 -17.55
CA SER A 91 10.83 -6.83 -17.09
C SER A 91 11.37 -5.53 -17.69
N VAL A 92 10.82 -5.06 -18.83
CA VAL A 92 11.28 -3.83 -19.51
C VAL A 92 11.22 -2.61 -18.60
N LYS A 93 10.19 -2.48 -17.75
CA LYS A 93 10.04 -1.35 -16.84
C LYS A 93 9.67 -1.82 -15.44
N ASN A 94 10.40 -1.32 -14.44
CA ASN A 94 10.15 -1.66 -13.04
C ASN A 94 8.72 -1.32 -12.58
N ILE A 95 8.07 -0.31 -13.20
CA ILE A 95 6.67 0.02 -12.89
C ILE A 95 5.70 -1.16 -13.13
N PHE A 96 5.96 -2.01 -14.13
CA PHE A 96 5.12 -3.17 -14.41
C PHE A 96 5.31 -4.26 -13.35
N ASN A 97 6.55 -4.53 -12.95
CA ASN A 97 6.85 -5.44 -11.84
C ASN A 97 6.21 -4.96 -10.54
N ARG A 98 6.37 -3.67 -10.19
CA ARG A 98 5.74 -3.08 -8.99
C ARG A 98 4.22 -3.21 -9.03
N LYS A 99 3.61 -2.95 -10.19
CA LYS A 99 2.16 -3.09 -10.37
C LYS A 99 1.71 -4.55 -10.24
N LEU A 100 2.45 -5.48 -10.83
CA LEU A 100 2.17 -6.91 -10.76
C LEU A 100 2.25 -7.41 -9.32
N VAL A 101 3.36 -7.16 -8.63
CA VAL A 101 3.56 -7.56 -7.22
C VAL A 101 2.41 -7.02 -6.39
N ARG A 102 2.14 -5.72 -6.46
CA ARG A 102 1.02 -5.11 -5.74
C ARG A 102 -0.31 -5.79 -6.04
N GLY A 103 -0.64 -6.00 -7.31
CA GLY A 103 -1.90 -6.61 -7.72
C GLY A 103 -2.06 -8.06 -7.25
N VAL A 104 -0.98 -8.86 -7.30
CA VAL A 104 -0.98 -10.23 -6.78
C VAL A 104 -1.14 -10.24 -5.27
N THR A 105 -0.44 -9.37 -4.55
CA THR A 105 -0.47 -9.33 -3.07
C THR A 105 -1.74 -8.69 -2.52
N GLU A 106 -2.41 -7.83 -3.29
CA GLU A 106 -3.75 -7.30 -2.96
C GLU A 106 -4.81 -8.42 -2.86
N PHE A 107 -4.58 -9.59 -3.49
CA PHE A 107 -5.43 -10.77 -3.32
C PHE A 107 -5.48 -11.21 -1.85
N TYR A 108 -4.34 -11.25 -1.17
CA TYR A 108 -4.22 -11.66 0.24
C TYR A 108 -5.14 -10.84 1.15
N SER A 109 -5.24 -9.54 0.89
CA SER A 109 -6.00 -8.60 1.73
C SER A 109 -7.48 -8.49 1.33
N ARG A 110 -7.88 -9.04 0.19
CA ARG A 110 -9.24 -8.90 -0.38
C ARG A 110 -10.01 -10.21 -0.42
N ASP A 111 -9.34 -11.35 -0.33
CA ASP A 111 -9.93 -12.67 -0.43
C ASP A 111 -9.39 -13.57 0.69
N ASP A 112 -10.29 -14.16 1.47
CA ASP A 112 -9.95 -15.02 2.61
C ASP A 112 -9.49 -16.44 2.19
N PHE A 113 -9.23 -16.69 0.90
CA PHE A 113 -8.82 -17.99 0.38
C PHE A 113 -7.57 -18.56 1.07
N PHE A 114 -6.57 -17.73 1.36
CA PHE A 114 -5.35 -18.12 2.07
C PHE A 114 -5.46 -17.96 3.59
N SER A 115 -6.67 -18.07 4.14
CA SER A 115 -6.89 -18.17 5.58
C SER A 115 -6.88 -19.62 6.06
N GLN A 116 -6.51 -19.84 7.32
CA GLN A 116 -6.59 -21.15 7.99
C GLN A 116 -8.01 -21.76 8.01
N ARG A 117 -9.04 -20.95 7.72
CA ARG A 117 -10.45 -21.37 7.72
C ARG A 117 -10.92 -21.87 6.34
N SER A 118 -10.09 -21.72 5.30
CA SER A 118 -10.45 -22.01 3.92
C SER A 118 -10.50 -23.52 3.64
N LYS A 119 -11.70 -24.10 3.59
CA LYS A 119 -11.89 -25.53 3.27
C LYS A 119 -11.33 -25.91 1.89
N GLU A 120 -11.43 -24.99 0.92
CA GLU A 120 -10.97 -25.20 -0.46
C GLU A 120 -9.44 -25.37 -0.51
N LEU A 121 -8.71 -24.52 0.24
CA LEU A 121 -7.26 -24.53 0.34
C LEU A 121 -6.71 -25.87 0.86
N PHE A 122 -7.34 -26.43 1.91
CA PHE A 122 -6.90 -27.68 2.53
C PHE A 122 -7.46 -28.93 1.84
N SER A 123 -8.16 -28.78 0.71
CA SER A 123 -8.67 -29.94 -0.02
C SER A 123 -7.51 -30.72 -0.69
N PRO A 124 -7.50 -32.07 -0.64
CA PRO A 124 -6.50 -32.87 -1.34
C PRO A 124 -6.47 -32.61 -2.85
N LEU A 125 -7.64 -32.28 -3.43
CA LEU A 125 -7.78 -31.93 -4.83
C LEU A 125 -7.01 -30.64 -5.16
N PHE A 126 -7.14 -29.59 -4.34
CA PHE A 126 -6.40 -28.35 -4.54
C PHE A 126 -4.89 -28.58 -4.44
N HIS A 127 -4.44 -29.37 -3.46
CA HIS A 127 -3.03 -29.70 -3.33
C HIS A 127 -2.51 -30.44 -4.58
N LYS A 128 -3.22 -31.48 -5.03
CA LYS A 128 -2.84 -32.27 -6.22
C LYS A 128 -2.89 -31.46 -7.52
N MET A 129 -3.91 -30.62 -7.69
CA MET A 129 -4.17 -29.95 -8.97
C MET A 129 -3.52 -28.57 -9.10
N THR A 130 -3.17 -27.95 -7.98
CA THR A 130 -2.59 -26.61 -7.95
C THR A 130 -1.21 -26.63 -7.33
N ILE A 131 -1.08 -27.06 -6.07
CA ILE A 131 0.18 -26.92 -5.32
C ILE A 131 1.28 -27.80 -5.90
N GLN A 132 1.02 -29.07 -6.19
CA GLN A 132 2.02 -29.98 -6.78
C GLN A 132 2.60 -29.44 -8.11
N PRO A 133 1.78 -29.00 -9.09
CA PRO A 133 2.29 -28.32 -10.28
C PRO A 133 3.13 -27.07 -9.98
N LEU A 134 2.70 -26.24 -9.02
CA LEU A 134 3.44 -25.04 -8.64
C LEU A 134 4.81 -25.38 -8.02
N LEU A 135 4.89 -26.42 -7.19
CA LEU A 135 6.15 -26.89 -6.61
C LEU A 135 7.10 -27.46 -7.68
N SER A 136 6.57 -28.24 -8.62
CA SER A 136 7.35 -28.68 -9.78
C SER A 136 7.91 -27.49 -10.55
N LYS A 137 7.08 -26.45 -10.77
CA LYS A 137 7.49 -25.26 -11.49
C LYS A 137 8.53 -24.43 -10.72
N TYR A 138 8.47 -24.45 -9.39
CA TYR A 138 9.44 -23.76 -8.53
C TYR A 138 10.84 -24.35 -8.66
N GLY A 139 10.95 -25.68 -8.81
CA GLY A 139 12.22 -26.33 -9.10
C GLY A 139 12.81 -25.93 -10.46
N GLU A 140 11.98 -25.58 -11.44
CA GLU A 140 12.42 -25.15 -12.78
C GLU A 140 12.75 -23.65 -12.87
N ASP A 141 11.89 -22.79 -12.31
CA ASP A 141 12.01 -21.33 -12.37
C ASP A 141 11.76 -20.71 -10.97
N PRO A 142 12.76 -20.78 -10.07
CA PRO A 142 12.63 -20.22 -8.73
C PRO A 142 12.54 -18.69 -8.74
N GLY A 143 12.87 -18.04 -9.87
CA GLY A 143 12.79 -16.59 -10.04
C GLY A 143 11.40 -16.09 -10.46
N ASN A 144 10.40 -16.97 -10.57
CA ASN A 144 9.05 -16.58 -10.93
C ASN A 144 8.37 -15.85 -9.77
N VAL A 145 8.24 -14.54 -9.91
CA VAL A 145 7.70 -13.65 -8.87
C VAL A 145 6.27 -14.02 -8.45
N VAL A 146 5.41 -14.37 -9.41
CA VAL A 146 4.00 -14.71 -9.13
C VAL A 146 3.92 -16.03 -8.37
N LEU A 147 4.74 -17.00 -8.75
CA LEU A 147 4.85 -18.29 -8.09
C LEU A 147 5.33 -18.13 -6.63
N ILE A 148 6.41 -17.38 -6.41
CA ILE A 148 6.96 -17.11 -5.07
C ILE A 148 5.89 -16.50 -4.16
N LEU A 149 5.15 -15.50 -4.65
CA LEU A 149 4.09 -14.85 -3.86
C LEU A 149 2.95 -15.80 -3.51
N ILE A 150 2.51 -16.64 -4.46
CA ILE A 150 1.45 -17.64 -4.23
C ILE A 150 1.91 -18.70 -3.23
N LEU A 151 3.13 -19.20 -3.36
CA LEU A 151 3.70 -20.16 -2.41
C LEU A 151 3.85 -19.56 -1.02
N ALA A 152 4.29 -18.30 -0.91
CA ALA A 152 4.38 -17.61 0.38
C ALA A 152 3.01 -17.48 1.05
N MET A 153 1.96 -17.11 0.31
CA MET A 153 0.59 -17.08 0.84
C MET A 153 0.11 -18.48 1.29
N TYR A 154 0.38 -19.51 0.49
CA TYR A 154 0.05 -20.89 0.84
C TYR A 154 0.77 -21.36 2.12
N TYR A 155 2.08 -21.14 2.22
CA TYR A 155 2.87 -21.59 3.36
C TYR A 155 2.52 -20.87 4.66
N MET A 156 2.23 -19.55 4.59
CA MET A 156 1.68 -18.82 5.72
C MET A 156 0.33 -19.42 6.17
N ALA A 157 -0.53 -19.77 5.22
CA ALA A 157 -1.86 -20.31 5.52
C ALA A 157 -1.81 -21.69 6.19
N ILE A 158 -0.87 -22.56 5.80
CA ILE A 158 -0.69 -23.87 6.42
C ILE A 158 0.21 -23.86 7.67
N ASN A 159 0.81 -22.70 8.00
CA ASN A 159 1.71 -22.51 9.14
C ASN A 159 2.95 -23.44 9.13
N GLU A 160 3.51 -23.65 7.94
CA GLU A 160 4.71 -24.49 7.75
C GLU A 160 5.98 -23.68 8.09
N LYS A 161 6.83 -24.20 8.97
CA LYS A 161 7.97 -23.47 9.57
C LYS A 161 9.34 -23.98 9.13
N SER A 162 9.44 -24.63 7.98
CA SER A 162 10.72 -25.15 7.48
C SER A 162 11.67 -24.03 7.05
N LEU A 163 12.98 -24.24 7.20
CA LEU A 163 14.01 -23.23 6.90
C LEU A 163 13.96 -22.75 5.44
N ASP A 164 13.71 -23.67 4.51
CA ASP A 164 13.60 -23.36 3.07
C ASP A 164 12.43 -22.42 2.77
N ILE A 165 11.32 -22.59 3.48
CA ILE A 165 10.14 -21.72 3.38
C ILE A 165 10.45 -20.34 3.96
N MET A 166 11.19 -20.27 5.07
CA MET A 166 11.60 -18.99 5.64
C MET A 166 12.39 -18.14 4.65
N ASN A 167 13.21 -18.76 3.80
CA ASN A 167 13.91 -18.05 2.73
C ASN A 167 12.94 -17.47 1.69
N ILE A 168 11.92 -18.24 1.30
CA ILE A 168 10.83 -17.75 0.40
C ILE A 168 10.10 -16.56 1.04
N LEU A 169 9.73 -16.65 2.32
CA LEU A 169 9.04 -15.56 3.01
C LEU A 169 9.92 -14.32 3.12
N LYS A 170 11.21 -14.47 3.43
CA LYS A 170 12.17 -13.36 3.47
C LYS A 170 12.28 -12.65 2.13
N ILE A 171 12.39 -13.40 1.02
CA ILE A 171 12.39 -12.83 -0.33
C ILE A 171 11.16 -11.94 -0.52
N CYS A 172 9.96 -12.45 -0.19
CA CYS A 172 8.71 -11.67 -0.27
C CYS A 172 8.72 -10.42 0.61
N VAL A 173 9.25 -10.50 1.85
CA VAL A 173 9.30 -9.35 2.77
C VAL A 173 10.18 -8.22 2.26
N TYR A 174 11.25 -8.50 1.53
CA TYR A 174 12.12 -7.46 0.95
C TYR A 174 11.62 -6.93 -0.39
N MET A 175 10.68 -7.60 -1.05
CA MET A 175 10.16 -7.16 -2.35
C MET A 175 9.45 -5.80 -2.25
N ASP A 176 9.73 -4.93 -3.23
CA ASP A 176 9.02 -3.67 -3.39
C ASP A 176 7.54 -3.91 -3.73
N SER A 177 6.66 -3.02 -3.25
CA SER A 177 5.24 -2.97 -3.62
C SER A 177 4.35 -4.14 -3.16
N VAL A 178 4.86 -5.06 -2.33
CA VAL A 178 4.00 -6.02 -1.59
C VAL A 178 3.04 -5.23 -0.71
N ASP A 179 1.77 -5.64 -0.74
CA ASP A 179 0.67 -5.12 0.09
C ASP A 179 1.05 -5.07 1.57
N ASP A 180 0.67 -3.99 2.25
CA ASP A 180 1.11 -3.73 3.62
C ASP A 180 0.63 -4.80 4.61
N ASN A 181 -0.59 -5.32 4.46
CA ASN A 181 -1.12 -6.36 5.35
C ASN A 181 -0.44 -7.72 5.09
N MET A 182 -0.18 -8.04 3.82
CA MET A 182 0.58 -9.25 3.49
C MET A 182 2.01 -9.15 4.02
N ARG A 183 2.68 -7.99 3.86
CA ARG A 183 4.03 -7.76 4.40
C ARG A 183 4.07 -7.90 5.91
N TRP A 184 3.07 -7.37 6.60
CA TRP A 184 2.94 -7.53 8.05
C TRP A 184 2.74 -8.99 8.47
N SER A 185 1.90 -9.74 7.74
CA SER A 185 1.68 -11.16 8.00
C SER A 185 2.95 -11.99 7.80
N LEU A 186 3.73 -11.68 6.75
CA LEU A 186 5.02 -12.30 6.51
C LEU A 186 6.01 -12.02 7.67
N LEU A 187 6.06 -10.77 8.15
CA LEU A 187 6.91 -10.42 9.29
C LEU A 187 6.54 -11.19 10.57
N LYS A 188 5.23 -11.35 10.84
CA LYS A 188 4.75 -12.16 11.96
C LYS A 188 5.17 -13.63 11.82
N ALA A 189 4.96 -14.23 10.64
CA ALA A 189 5.37 -15.62 10.38
C ALA A 189 6.88 -15.83 10.56
N ILE A 190 7.71 -14.85 10.19
CA ILE A 190 9.17 -14.89 10.38
C ILE A 190 9.56 -14.72 11.85
N ALA A 191 8.90 -13.80 12.57
CA ALA A 191 9.13 -13.61 14.00
C ALA A 191 8.77 -14.85 14.82
N ASP A 192 7.71 -15.58 14.45
CA ASP A 192 7.29 -16.83 15.08
C ASP A 192 8.29 -17.99 14.92
N CYS A 193 9.28 -17.83 14.03
CA CYS A 193 10.39 -18.75 13.84
C CYS A 193 11.69 -18.27 14.53
N GLY A 194 11.62 -17.16 15.28
CA GLY A 194 12.72 -16.62 16.07
C GLY A 194 13.48 -15.46 15.44
N GLU A 195 13.15 -15.05 14.21
CA GLU A 195 13.84 -13.97 13.49
C GLU A 195 13.03 -12.67 13.49
N LYS A 196 13.54 -11.64 14.17
CA LYS A 196 12.85 -10.36 14.35
C LYS A 196 13.21 -9.34 13.27
N LEU A 197 12.63 -9.49 12.09
CA LEU A 197 12.87 -8.58 10.95
C LEU A 197 12.11 -7.25 11.00
N TYR A 198 11.16 -7.10 11.91
CA TYR A 198 10.40 -5.84 12.08
C TYR A 198 11.25 -4.69 12.67
N LEU A 199 12.54 -4.89 12.97
CA LEU A 199 13.46 -3.81 13.33
C LEU A 199 14.24 -3.28 12.11
N ASP A 200 14.13 -3.93 10.96
CA ASP A 200 14.82 -3.53 9.74
C ASP A 200 14.17 -2.27 9.13
N LEU A 201 14.97 -1.21 9.04
CA LEU A 201 14.53 0.07 8.51
C LEU A 201 14.26 0.05 7.01
N ASP A 202 14.92 -0.81 6.22
CA ASP A 202 14.61 -0.96 4.80
C ASP A 202 13.21 -1.53 4.64
N ILE A 203 12.88 -2.59 5.37
CA ILE A 203 11.53 -3.18 5.37
C ILE A 203 10.49 -2.15 5.84
N ALA A 204 10.73 -1.49 6.98
CA ALA A 204 9.83 -0.49 7.54
C ALA A 204 9.59 0.68 6.55
N SER A 205 10.63 1.09 5.82
CA SER A 205 10.54 2.15 4.81
C SER A 205 9.66 1.77 3.62
N LYS A 206 9.38 0.49 3.38
CA LYS A 206 8.57 0.02 2.24
C LYS A 206 7.06 0.19 2.48
N PHE A 207 6.59 0.18 3.73
CA PHE A 207 5.16 0.31 4.08
C PHE A 207 4.53 1.60 3.56
N THR A 208 3.33 1.52 2.98
CA THR A 208 2.60 2.70 2.45
C THR A 208 1.44 3.17 3.30
N SER A 209 1.01 2.33 4.23
CA SER A 209 -0.02 2.52 5.24
C SER A 209 0.36 1.71 6.49
N ILE A 210 -0.30 1.97 7.61
CA ILE A 210 -0.18 1.09 8.78
C ILE A 210 -0.99 -0.18 8.48
N PRO A 211 -0.39 -1.38 8.60
CA PRO A 211 -1.09 -2.64 8.34
C PRO A 211 -2.20 -2.91 9.38
N GLU A 212 -2.81 -4.09 9.32
CA GLU A 212 -3.85 -4.61 10.25
C GLU A 212 -3.78 -4.06 11.69
N PRO A 213 -4.92 -3.89 12.37
CA PRO A 213 -5.01 -3.17 13.65
C PRO A 213 -4.22 -3.81 14.81
N ASP A 214 -3.71 -5.04 14.65
CA ASP A 214 -2.85 -5.71 15.61
C ASP A 214 -1.38 -5.25 15.55
N CYS A 215 -1.03 -4.36 14.61
CA CYS A 215 0.29 -3.76 14.54
C CYS A 215 0.66 -3.05 15.85
N THR A 216 1.81 -3.45 16.41
CA THR A 216 2.28 -2.94 17.71
C THR A 216 2.65 -1.46 17.60
N ASP A 217 2.42 -0.71 18.69
CA ASP A 217 2.79 0.71 18.74
C ASP A 217 4.30 0.91 18.54
N GLU A 218 5.11 -0.05 18.96
CA GLU A 218 6.55 -0.05 18.72
C GLU A 218 6.87 -0.10 17.22
N TYR A 219 6.24 -1.00 16.46
CA TYR A 219 6.51 -1.10 15.05
C TYR A 219 5.92 0.07 14.23
N VAL A 220 4.78 0.62 14.65
CA VAL A 220 4.24 1.87 14.08
C VAL A 220 5.27 3.00 14.18
N LYS A 221 5.99 3.10 15.32
CA LYS A 221 7.07 4.08 15.50
C LYS A 221 8.21 3.85 14.51
N THR A 222 8.61 2.59 14.31
CA THR A 222 9.65 2.20 13.34
C THR A 222 9.24 2.56 11.91
N ILE A 223 8.02 2.22 11.49
CA ILE A 223 7.48 2.56 10.16
C ILE A 223 7.48 4.08 9.96
N PHE A 224 6.89 4.82 10.89
CA PHE A 224 6.80 6.28 10.78
C PHE A 224 8.20 6.92 10.71
N GLY A 225 9.11 6.52 11.60
CA GLY A 225 10.49 7.00 11.61
C GLY A 225 11.23 6.72 10.30
N ALA A 226 11.13 5.50 9.77
CA ALA A 226 11.77 5.11 8.51
C ALA A 226 11.22 5.91 7.31
N VAL A 227 9.91 6.14 7.26
CA VAL A 227 9.27 6.86 6.14
C VAL A 227 9.58 8.36 6.18
N VAL A 228 9.67 8.96 7.37
CA VAL A 228 10.11 10.36 7.55
C VAL A 228 11.54 10.54 7.02
N LEU A 229 12.45 9.61 7.31
CA LEU A 229 13.82 9.65 6.77
C LEU A 229 13.86 9.56 5.23
N GLY A 230 12.92 8.85 4.61
CA GLY A 230 12.85 8.64 3.16
C GLY A 230 12.40 9.86 2.33
N ARG A 231 12.08 11.00 2.95
CA ARG A 231 11.73 12.29 2.29
C ARG A 231 10.61 12.25 1.23
N ASN A 232 9.74 11.24 1.26
CA ASN A 232 8.57 11.16 0.37
C ASN A 232 7.33 11.75 1.03
N LYS A 233 6.97 13.00 0.68
CA LYS A 233 5.82 13.73 1.26
C LYS A 233 4.51 12.95 1.21
N TYR A 234 4.20 12.35 0.06
CA TYR A 234 2.98 11.58 -0.12
C TYR A 234 2.92 10.36 0.80
N LYS A 235 4.05 9.67 0.95
CA LYS A 235 4.16 8.48 1.79
C LYS A 235 3.99 8.80 3.27
N VAL A 236 4.68 9.84 3.76
CA VAL A 236 4.56 10.29 5.16
C VAL A 236 3.11 10.66 5.48
N LYS A 237 2.47 11.44 4.60
CA LYS A 237 1.06 11.83 4.77
C LYS A 237 0.11 10.64 4.82
N ASN A 238 0.32 9.65 3.95
CA ASN A 238 -0.51 8.44 3.95
C ASN A 238 -0.36 7.63 5.24
N ILE A 239 0.87 7.46 5.74
CA ILE A 239 1.12 6.78 7.01
C ILE A 239 0.47 7.54 8.16
N TYR A 240 0.66 8.86 8.26
CA TYR A 240 0.05 9.70 9.28
C TYR A 240 -1.48 9.55 9.31
N ASN A 241 -2.12 9.65 8.13
CA ASN A 241 -3.56 9.47 8.01
C ASN A 241 -4.01 8.05 8.38
N SER A 242 -3.22 7.03 8.05
CA SER A 242 -3.50 5.64 8.41
C SER A 242 -3.42 5.42 9.92
N MET A 243 -2.40 5.98 10.59
CA MET A 243 -2.25 5.95 12.05
C MET A 243 -3.45 6.56 12.75
N ARG A 244 -3.87 7.76 12.31
CA ARG A 244 -5.04 8.45 12.88
C ARG A 244 -6.33 7.64 12.75
N LYS A 245 -6.57 7.04 11.58
CA LYS A 245 -7.76 6.19 11.37
C LYS A 245 -7.81 4.99 12.30
N GLN A 246 -6.65 4.48 12.72
CA GLN A 246 -6.54 3.37 13.68
C GLN A 246 -6.47 3.84 15.15
N GLY A 247 -6.62 5.14 15.42
CA GLY A 247 -6.53 5.69 16.78
C GLY A 247 -5.14 5.65 17.39
N LYS A 248 -4.08 5.44 16.59
CA LYS A 248 -2.69 5.42 17.05
C LYS A 248 -2.18 6.85 17.21
N LYS A 249 -1.74 7.22 18.41
CA LYS A 249 -1.19 8.56 18.70
C LYS A 249 0.32 8.59 18.49
N LEU A 250 0.81 9.73 18.00
CA LEU A 250 2.25 10.01 17.99
C LEU A 250 2.73 10.28 19.42
N THR A 251 4.00 10.02 19.68
CA THR A 251 4.67 10.52 20.88
C THR A 251 5.18 11.94 20.62
N LEU A 252 5.35 12.75 21.65
CA LEU A 252 5.90 14.11 21.53
C LEU A 252 7.22 14.12 20.72
N ARG A 253 8.12 13.17 20.97
CA ARG A 253 9.38 13.03 20.24
C ARG A 253 9.17 12.78 18.73
N MET A 254 8.15 12.01 18.35
CA MET A 254 7.84 11.77 16.95
C MET A 254 7.19 12.97 16.29
N MET A 255 6.31 13.67 17.00
CA MET A 255 5.71 14.92 16.52
C MET A 255 6.80 15.93 16.22
N TRP A 256 7.75 16.11 17.14
CA TRP A 256 8.87 17.04 16.94
C TRP A 256 9.72 16.64 15.72
N LYS A 257 10.08 15.35 15.58
CA LYS A 257 10.81 14.86 14.38
C LYS A 257 10.03 15.06 13.09
N TYR A 258 8.70 14.94 13.15
CA TYR A 258 7.85 15.18 11.99
C TYR A 258 7.82 16.65 11.61
N VAL A 259 7.71 17.55 12.60
CA VAL A 259 7.76 19.00 12.39
C VAL A 259 9.12 19.45 11.84
N ASP A 260 10.22 18.95 12.41
CA ASP A 260 11.59 19.18 11.90
C ASP A 260 11.76 18.73 10.46
N TRP A 261 11.31 17.51 10.15
CA TRP A 261 11.33 17.04 8.77
C TRP A 261 10.43 17.89 7.85
N ALA A 262 9.22 18.24 8.31
CA ALA A 262 8.24 19.02 7.54
C ALA A 262 8.77 20.42 7.19
N TRP A 263 9.48 21.06 8.13
CA TRP A 263 10.16 22.32 7.90
C TRP A 263 11.20 22.20 6.79
N ASN A 264 12.08 21.20 6.88
CA ASN A 264 13.15 20.98 5.90
C ASN A 264 12.65 20.67 4.49
N VAL A 265 11.44 20.11 4.36
CA VAL A 265 10.83 19.84 3.05
C VAL A 265 9.79 20.88 2.64
N GLU A 266 9.57 21.94 3.41
CA GLU A 266 8.52 22.94 3.19
C GLU A 266 7.13 22.28 3.01
N LEU A 267 6.72 21.50 4.02
CA LEU A 267 5.38 20.93 4.11
C LEU A 267 4.58 21.72 5.15
N TYR A 268 3.54 22.40 4.69
CA TYR A 268 2.63 23.19 5.52
C TYR A 268 1.21 22.65 5.31
N ASP A 269 0.77 21.74 6.16
CA ASP A 269 -0.59 21.22 6.13
C ASP A 269 -1.16 20.97 7.53
N LEU A 270 -2.44 20.60 7.59
CA LEU A 270 -3.15 20.39 8.85
C LEU A 270 -2.49 19.33 9.74
N SER A 271 -1.80 18.33 9.18
CA SER A 271 -1.13 17.31 9.99
C SER A 271 0.07 17.88 10.75
N VAL A 272 0.77 18.84 10.14
CA VAL A 272 1.90 19.54 10.77
C VAL A 272 1.36 20.46 11.87
N TYR A 273 0.28 21.19 11.60
CA TYR A 273 -0.40 22.01 12.60
C TYR A 273 -0.82 21.19 13.83
N GLU A 274 -1.48 20.05 13.63
CA GLU A 274 -1.91 19.18 14.74
C GLU A 274 -0.73 18.76 15.63
N CYS A 275 0.42 18.45 15.02
CA CYS A 275 1.62 18.11 15.77
C CYS A 275 2.19 19.31 16.52
N CYS A 276 2.25 20.50 15.89
CA CYS A 276 2.70 21.71 16.56
C CYS A 276 1.78 22.11 17.73
N SER A 277 0.47 22.03 17.53
CA SER A 277 -0.55 22.28 18.55
C SER A 277 -0.36 21.37 19.75
N GLU A 278 -0.28 20.05 19.53
CA GLU A 278 -0.08 19.07 20.62
C GLU A 278 1.26 19.27 21.34
N LEU A 279 2.32 19.64 20.62
CA LEU A 279 3.62 19.98 21.23
C LEU A 279 3.52 21.22 22.11
N LEU A 280 2.91 22.31 21.62
CA LEU A 280 2.75 23.55 22.37
C LEU A 280 1.92 23.35 23.63
N LEU A 281 0.78 22.67 23.51
CA LEU A 281 -0.09 22.37 24.65
C LEU A 281 0.58 21.44 25.67
N ALA A 282 1.52 20.59 25.23
CA ALA A 282 2.38 19.80 26.13
C ALA A 282 3.55 20.60 26.73
N GLY A 283 3.67 21.89 26.44
CA GLY A 283 4.74 22.77 26.92
C GLY A 283 6.05 22.69 26.13
N TRP A 284 6.06 22.00 24.98
CA TRP A 284 7.23 21.92 24.08
C TRP A 284 7.25 23.11 23.11
N ALA A 285 7.59 24.29 23.62
CA ALA A 285 7.74 25.53 22.84
C ALA A 285 9.16 25.67 22.25
N ASP A 286 9.54 24.72 21.40
CA ASP A 286 10.80 24.78 20.65
C ASP A 286 10.72 25.86 19.55
N ILE A 287 11.84 26.54 19.25
CA ILE A 287 11.88 27.67 18.29
C ILE A 287 11.28 27.26 16.94
N LEU A 288 11.65 26.07 16.45
CA LEU A 288 11.15 25.53 15.20
C LEU A 288 9.62 25.34 15.22
N VAL A 289 9.05 24.88 16.34
CA VAL A 289 7.60 24.67 16.48
C VAL A 289 6.88 26.02 16.43
N LEU A 290 7.43 27.04 17.09
CA LEU A 290 6.90 28.41 17.09
C LEU A 290 6.94 29.02 15.68
N GLU A 291 8.09 28.94 14.99
CA GLU A 291 8.26 29.42 13.62
C GLU A 291 7.36 28.66 12.63
N MET A 292 7.18 27.35 12.82
CA MET A 292 6.27 26.55 11.99
C MET A 292 4.82 26.99 12.18
N MET A 293 4.39 27.26 13.41
CA MET A 293 3.04 27.76 13.69
C MET A 293 2.79 29.12 13.02
N GLU A 294 3.75 30.03 13.07
CA GLU A 294 3.65 31.32 12.37
C GLU A 294 3.48 31.11 10.85
N LYS A 295 4.33 30.29 10.22
CA LYS A 295 4.20 29.98 8.79
C LYS A 295 2.88 29.32 8.42
N LEU A 296 2.34 28.45 9.28
CA LEU A 296 1.05 27.80 9.01
C LEU A 296 -0.10 28.82 8.99
N VAL A 297 -0.05 29.82 9.86
CA VAL A 297 -1.01 30.94 9.90
C VAL A 297 -0.85 31.86 8.70
N GLU A 298 0.39 32.26 8.39
CA GLU A 298 0.69 33.12 7.23
C GLU A 298 0.20 32.50 5.91
N ASN A 299 0.34 31.18 5.76
CA ASN A 299 -0.12 30.44 4.60
C ASN A 299 -1.65 30.16 4.59
N ASN A 300 -2.41 30.73 5.54
CA ASN A 300 -3.86 30.52 5.69
C ASN A 300 -4.27 29.03 5.81
N ILE A 301 -3.40 28.19 6.40
CA ILE A 301 -3.71 26.77 6.58
C ILE A 301 -4.71 26.58 7.74
N THR A 302 -4.55 27.33 8.84
CA THR A 302 -5.41 27.27 10.02
C THR A 302 -5.52 28.63 10.74
N THR A 303 -6.45 28.71 11.70
CA THR A 303 -6.47 29.75 12.73
C THR A 303 -6.06 29.15 14.07
N VAL A 304 -5.20 29.86 14.79
CA VAL A 304 -4.71 29.48 16.12
C VAL A 304 -5.80 29.67 17.16
N THR A 305 -5.87 28.77 18.14
CA THR A 305 -6.78 28.86 19.29
C THR A 305 -6.30 29.92 20.30
N ASP A 306 -7.19 30.37 21.19
CA ASP A 306 -6.84 31.35 22.23
C ASP A 306 -5.72 30.86 23.18
N GLU A 307 -5.67 29.55 23.46
CA GLU A 307 -4.63 28.96 24.31
C GLU A 307 -3.27 28.96 23.61
N GLU A 308 -3.23 28.54 22.34
CA GLU A 308 -2.01 28.58 21.54
C GLU A 308 -1.54 30.02 21.30
N LEU A 309 -2.44 30.98 21.07
CA LEU A 309 -2.11 32.40 20.95
C LEU A 309 -1.44 32.95 22.22
N LYS A 310 -1.95 32.58 23.41
CA LYS A 310 -1.31 32.96 24.68
C LYS A 310 0.11 32.41 24.76
N ILE A 311 0.31 31.14 24.37
CA ILE A 311 1.64 30.51 24.36
C ILE A 311 2.57 31.22 23.37
N LEU A 312 2.12 31.46 22.13
CA LEU A 312 2.94 32.12 21.10
C LEU A 312 3.33 33.55 21.53
N ASN A 313 2.39 34.29 22.11
CA ASN A 313 2.66 35.63 22.63
C ASN A 313 3.66 35.63 23.79
N LEU A 314 3.64 34.62 24.68
CA LEU A 314 4.64 34.47 25.75
C LEU A 314 6.08 34.37 25.22
N PHE A 315 6.25 33.78 24.04
CA PHE A 315 7.56 33.63 23.38
C PHE A 315 7.83 34.71 22.31
N GLY A 316 6.97 35.72 22.18
CA GLY A 316 7.16 36.84 21.25
C GLY A 316 6.76 36.55 19.79
N TYR A 317 6.09 35.44 19.52
CA TYR A 317 5.57 35.07 18.19
C TYR A 317 4.12 35.54 18.01
N LEU A 318 3.71 35.83 16.77
CA LEU A 318 2.38 36.35 16.39
C LEU A 318 1.98 37.73 16.96
N ASN A 319 2.95 38.55 17.38
CA ASN A 319 2.71 39.96 17.70
C ASN A 319 2.53 40.83 16.44
N LYS A 320 1.46 40.60 15.66
CA LYS A 320 1.04 41.47 14.54
C LYS A 320 -0.39 41.18 14.07
N LYS A 321 -1.39 41.36 14.95
CA LYS A 321 -2.78 41.59 14.50
C LYS A 321 -3.73 42.28 15.50
N ASN A 322 -3.21 42.88 16.57
CA ASN A 322 -4.04 43.66 17.53
C ASN A 322 -3.76 45.17 17.51
N SER A 323 -3.19 45.71 16.43
CA SER A 323 -2.93 47.16 16.30
C SER A 323 -3.54 47.79 15.04
N GLN A 324 -4.64 47.23 14.52
CA GLN A 324 -5.40 47.85 13.42
C GLN A 324 -6.91 48.01 13.63
N ASP A 325 -7.48 47.59 14.77
CA ASP A 325 -8.92 47.78 15.07
C ASP A 325 -9.18 48.69 16.29
N PHE A 326 -8.35 49.72 16.46
CA PHE A 326 -8.70 50.89 17.26
C PHE A 326 -8.09 52.14 16.62
N ILE A 327 -8.85 52.78 15.74
CA ILE A 327 -9.03 54.24 15.59
C ILE A 327 -10.32 54.44 14.78
#